data_AF-A0A836QU27-F1
#
_entry.id   AF-A0A836QU27-F1
#
_cell.length_a   1.000
_cell.length_b   1.000
_cell.length_c   1.000
_cell.angle_alpha   90.00
_cell.angle_beta   90.00
_cell.angle_gamma   90.00
#
_symmetry.space_group_name_H-M   'P 1'
#
loop_
_entity.id
_entity.type
_entity.pdbx_description
1 polymer ?
#
loop_
_entity_poly.entity_id
_entity_poly.type
_entity_poly.pdbx_seq_one_letter_code
_entity_poly.pdbx_strand_id
1 'polypeptide(L)'
;MNDRIENGSRKEINGKPRIYYDGYWIRYYAPPAETLSAKKELLDMLTRRTFHHTEPGINTPGANLDLARCSWEQQQDPARKRVNAAMLAGALFNRAADIFGNIVELEQKGIHIDPENQLMQECGACLKEALELGKQVRHPSGHEGVDELWGEPFKVFTHTLASYYESRYVKISQTMQAIDSTTERMINSFNRIRAFRGIDTMIRQYASAAREECELMKSDP
;
A
#
# COMPACT_ATOMS: atom_id res chain seq x y z
N MET A 1 -16.95 -27.37 -22.48
CA MET A 1 -15.60 -26.86 -22.17
C MET A 1 -15.82 -25.62 -21.32
N ASN A 2 -15.49 -25.66 -20.02
CA ASN A 2 -15.49 -24.46 -19.20
C ASN A 2 -14.18 -23.73 -19.51
N ASP A 3 -14.24 -22.70 -20.36
CA ASP A 3 -13.11 -21.79 -20.53
C ASP A 3 -12.86 -21.10 -19.19
N ARG A 4 -11.82 -21.56 -18.49
CA ARG A 4 -11.40 -20.98 -17.22
C ARG A 4 -10.71 -19.66 -17.55
N ILE A 5 -11.37 -18.55 -17.24
CA ILE A 5 -10.82 -17.20 -17.45
C ILE A 5 -9.53 -17.09 -16.62
N GLU A 6 -8.44 -16.69 -17.25
CA GLU A 6 -7.14 -16.53 -16.60
C GLU A 6 -7.06 -15.19 -15.86
N ASN A 7 -6.37 -15.17 -14.72
CA ASN A 7 -6.07 -13.92 -14.02
C ASN A 7 -5.28 -12.99 -14.95
N GLY A 8 -5.63 -11.71 -14.94
CA GLY A 8 -5.08 -10.72 -15.87
C GLY A 8 -5.85 -10.57 -17.18
N SER A 9 -6.82 -11.45 -17.47
CA SER A 9 -7.71 -11.31 -18.65
C SER A 9 -8.43 -9.97 -18.61
N ARG A 10 -8.51 -9.29 -19.76
CA ARG A 10 -9.15 -7.97 -19.88
C ARG A 10 -10.39 -8.03 -20.76
N LYS A 11 -11.41 -7.27 -20.38
CA LYS A 11 -12.65 -7.15 -21.13
C LYS A 11 -13.34 -5.82 -20.85
N GLU A 12 -14.09 -5.30 -21.80
CA GLU A 12 -15.01 -4.19 -21.56
C GLU A 12 -16.36 -4.71 -21.04
N ILE A 13 -16.84 -4.15 -19.93
CA ILE A 13 -18.15 -4.47 -19.35
C ILE A 13 -18.85 -3.16 -19.05
N ASN A 14 -20.04 -2.96 -19.62
CA ASN A 14 -20.83 -1.74 -19.49
C ASN A 14 -20.04 -0.46 -19.82
N GLY A 15 -19.22 -0.49 -20.89
CA GLY A 15 -18.40 0.64 -21.32
C GLY A 15 -17.20 0.95 -20.42
N LYS A 16 -16.92 0.12 -19.41
CA LYS A 16 -15.78 0.29 -18.50
C LYS A 16 -14.75 -0.83 -18.73
N PRO A 17 -13.44 -0.51 -18.84
CA PRO A 17 -12.41 -1.54 -18.93
C PRO A 17 -12.30 -2.29 -17.61
N ARG A 18 -12.21 -3.62 -17.69
CA ARG A 18 -12.16 -4.51 -16.54
C ARG A 18 -11.05 -5.54 -16.69
N ILE A 19 -10.51 -5.99 -15.56
CA ILE A 19 -9.48 -7.03 -15.46
C ILE A 19 -9.97 -8.12 -14.50
N TYR A 20 -9.73 -9.38 -14.85
CA TYR A 20 -10.20 -10.53 -14.08
C TYR A 20 -9.15 -11.00 -13.07
N TYR A 21 -9.53 -11.12 -11.80
CA TYR A 21 -8.75 -11.80 -10.76
C TYR A 21 -9.67 -12.58 -9.82
N ASP A 22 -9.35 -13.86 -9.61
CA ASP A 22 -9.93 -14.73 -8.57
C ASP A 22 -11.47 -14.76 -8.54
N GLY A 23 -12.12 -14.68 -9.70
CA GLY A 23 -13.59 -14.71 -9.82
C GLY A 23 -14.24 -13.33 -10.00
N TYR A 24 -13.47 -12.25 -9.96
CA TYR A 24 -13.99 -10.88 -10.00
C TYR A 24 -13.51 -10.13 -11.23
N TRP A 25 -14.46 -9.43 -11.89
CA TRP A 25 -14.15 -8.43 -12.91
C TRP A 25 -14.00 -7.06 -12.25
N ILE A 26 -12.75 -6.67 -12.04
CA ILE A 26 -12.36 -5.45 -11.34
C ILE A 26 -12.13 -4.33 -12.35
N ARG A 27 -12.52 -3.10 -12.04
CA ARG A 27 -12.23 -1.94 -12.90
C ARG A 27 -10.73 -1.81 -13.16
N TYR A 28 -10.35 -1.71 -14.43
CA TYR A 28 -8.95 -1.66 -14.84
C TYR A 28 -8.46 -0.21 -14.97
N TYR A 29 -7.36 0.08 -14.28
CA TYR A 29 -6.56 1.29 -14.43
C TYR A 29 -5.19 0.93 -15.00
N ALA A 30 -4.81 1.59 -16.09
CA ALA A 30 -3.50 1.39 -16.67
C ALA A 30 -2.41 1.84 -15.67
N PRO A 31 -1.36 1.03 -15.44
CA PRO A 31 -0.22 1.49 -14.67
C PRO A 31 0.45 2.67 -15.41
N PRO A 32 1.05 3.61 -14.69
CA PRO A 32 1.84 4.67 -15.29
C PRO A 32 3.05 4.08 -16.05
N ALA A 33 3.65 4.90 -16.92
CA ALA A 33 4.84 4.50 -17.69
C ALA A 33 6.00 4.12 -16.76
N GLU A 34 6.74 3.07 -17.14
CA GLU A 34 7.89 2.57 -16.37
C GLU A 34 9.07 3.55 -16.46
N THR A 35 9.04 4.56 -15.61
CA THR A 35 10.04 5.64 -15.53
C THR A 35 10.35 5.95 -14.08
N LEU A 36 11.58 6.42 -13.80
CA LEU A 36 11.95 6.84 -12.45
C LEU A 36 11.09 8.00 -11.94
N SER A 37 10.65 8.91 -12.83
CA SER A 37 9.75 10.01 -12.47
C SER A 37 8.39 9.50 -11.98
N ALA A 38 7.75 8.60 -12.74
CA ALA A 38 6.48 8.00 -12.32
C ALA A 38 6.62 7.19 -11.02
N LYS A 39 7.75 6.50 -10.87
CA LYS A 39 8.09 5.76 -9.65
C LYS A 39 8.24 6.70 -8.45
N LYS A 40 8.89 7.85 -8.64
CA LYS A 40 9.05 8.90 -7.62
C LYS A 40 7.70 9.46 -7.20
N GLU A 41 6.84 9.82 -8.15
CA GLU A 41 5.50 10.34 -7.85
C GLU A 41 4.69 9.36 -7.00
N LEU A 42 4.74 8.06 -7.36
CA LEU A 42 4.08 7.02 -6.59
C LEU A 42 4.70 6.87 -5.18
N LEU A 43 6.02 6.86 -5.07
CA LEU A 43 6.71 6.82 -3.78
C LEU A 43 6.35 8.03 -2.91
N ASP A 44 6.32 9.25 -3.45
CA ASP A 44 5.95 10.47 -2.74
C ASP A 44 4.50 10.39 -2.20
N MET A 45 3.57 9.87 -3.00
CA MET A 45 2.19 9.65 -2.58
C MET A 45 2.08 8.62 -1.44
N LEU A 46 2.77 7.48 -1.59
CA LEU A 46 2.76 6.43 -0.57
C LEU A 46 3.42 6.90 0.72
N THR A 47 4.51 7.67 0.64
CA THR A 47 5.19 8.28 1.79
C THR A 47 4.23 9.12 2.62
N ARG A 48 3.50 10.04 1.96
CA ARG A 48 2.50 10.89 2.62
C ARG A 48 1.42 10.04 3.29
N ARG A 49 0.95 8.99 2.61
CA ARG A 49 -0.05 8.06 3.15
C ARG A 49 0.47 7.34 4.38
N THR A 50 1.68 6.78 4.33
CA THR A 50 2.30 6.05 5.44
C THR A 50 2.40 6.91 6.69
N PHE A 51 2.89 8.15 6.57
CA PHE A 51 2.99 9.05 7.73
C PHE A 51 1.64 9.58 8.21
N HIS A 52 0.64 9.72 7.33
CA HIS A 52 -0.71 10.10 7.75
C HIS A 52 -1.37 9.06 8.67
N HIS A 53 -1.03 7.78 8.48
CA HIS A 53 -1.58 6.66 9.25
C HIS A 53 -0.67 6.20 10.40
N THR A 54 0.31 7.02 10.78
CA THR A 54 1.30 6.71 11.81
C THR A 54 1.13 7.62 13.02
N GLU A 55 1.45 7.11 14.22
CA GLU A 55 1.47 7.89 15.47
C GLU A 55 2.28 9.21 15.33
N PRO A 56 1.91 10.29 16.04
CA PRO A 56 2.56 11.58 15.89
C PRO A 56 4.07 11.53 16.23
N GLY A 57 4.85 12.33 15.50
CA GLY A 57 6.29 12.50 15.76
C GLY A 57 7.21 11.47 15.07
N ILE A 58 6.66 10.52 14.31
CA ILE A 58 7.46 9.50 13.61
C ILE A 58 8.00 9.97 12.26
N ASN A 59 7.42 11.02 11.66
CA ASN A 59 7.93 11.64 10.42
C ASN A 59 9.23 12.44 10.67
N THR A 60 10.29 11.74 11.06
CA THR A 60 11.60 12.29 11.38
C THR A 60 12.34 12.61 10.08
N PRO A 61 12.90 13.82 9.92
CA PRO A 61 13.67 14.17 8.72
C PRO A 61 14.87 13.23 8.47
N GLY A 62 15.17 12.95 7.21
CA GLY A 62 16.30 12.10 6.81
C GLY A 62 17.67 12.66 7.22
N ALA A 63 17.79 13.97 7.38
CA ALA A 63 19.00 14.63 7.91
C ALA A 63 19.30 14.25 9.38
N ASN A 64 18.30 13.80 10.14
CA ASN A 64 18.44 13.43 11.55
C ASN A 64 18.68 11.91 11.75
N LEU A 65 19.04 11.17 10.69
CA LEU A 65 19.23 9.72 10.75
C LEU A 65 20.18 9.28 11.86
N ASP A 66 21.35 9.90 11.96
CA ASP A 66 22.38 9.51 12.94
C ASP A 66 21.92 9.81 14.38
N LEU A 67 21.22 10.93 14.57
CA LEU A 67 20.62 11.28 15.86
C LEU A 67 19.55 10.27 16.28
N ALA A 68 18.67 9.89 15.34
CA ALA A 68 17.63 8.89 15.59
C ALA A 68 18.23 7.52 15.91
N ARG A 69 19.29 7.13 15.19
CA ARG A 69 20.01 5.87 15.40
C ARG A 69 20.66 5.81 16.77
N CYS A 70 21.44 6.85 17.12
CA CYS A 70 22.08 6.98 18.43
C CYS A 70 21.03 6.91 19.57
N SER A 71 19.91 7.62 19.41
CA SER A 71 18.81 7.61 20.38
C SER A 71 18.18 6.24 20.55
N TRP A 72 18.03 5.45 19.48
CA TRP A 72 17.49 4.10 19.53
C TRP A 72 18.46 3.11 20.20
N GLU A 73 19.74 3.15 19.83
CA GLU A 73 20.76 2.24 20.33
C GLU A 73 21.00 2.41 21.84
N GLN A 74 21.08 3.66 22.31
CA GLN A 74 21.34 3.99 23.72
C GLN A 74 20.12 3.81 24.63
N GLN A 75 18.91 3.70 24.06
CA GLN A 75 17.70 3.55 24.86
C GLN A 75 17.60 2.16 25.49
N GLN A 76 17.35 2.12 26.79
CA GLN A 76 17.22 0.90 27.58
C GLN A 76 15.79 0.62 28.00
N ASP A 77 14.96 1.65 28.17
CA ASP A 77 13.55 1.46 28.46
C ASP A 77 12.84 0.88 27.21
N PRO A 78 12.21 -0.31 27.29
CA PRO A 78 11.63 -0.97 26.12
C PRO A 78 10.54 -0.15 25.43
N ALA A 79 9.71 0.56 26.21
CA ALA A 79 8.61 1.36 25.67
C ALA A 79 9.13 2.57 24.87
N ARG A 80 10.16 3.26 25.39
CA ARG A 80 10.86 4.34 24.70
C ARG A 80 11.69 3.82 23.52
N LYS A 81 12.31 2.65 23.65
CA LYS A 81 13.12 2.06 22.57
C LYS A 81 12.26 1.77 21.34
N ARG A 82 11.02 1.32 21.54
CA ARG A 82 10.03 1.17 20.46
C ARG A 82 9.73 2.50 19.77
N VAL A 83 9.49 3.58 20.52
CA VAL A 83 9.26 4.92 19.93
C VAL A 83 10.47 5.36 19.12
N ASN A 84 11.68 5.21 19.68
CA ASN A 84 12.91 5.56 18.98
C ASN A 84 13.14 4.70 17.73
N ALA A 85 12.74 3.42 17.75
CA ALA A 85 12.77 2.55 16.58
C ALA A 85 11.83 3.06 15.47
N ALA A 86 10.61 3.46 15.84
CA ALA A 86 9.66 4.07 14.92
C ALA A 86 10.21 5.38 14.32
N MET A 87 10.77 6.26 15.16
CA MET A 87 11.40 7.52 14.69
C MET A 87 12.58 7.27 13.76
N LEU A 88 13.41 6.25 14.04
CA LEU A 88 14.49 5.81 13.18
C LEU A 88 13.96 5.26 11.85
N ALA A 89 12.88 4.48 11.86
CA ALA A 89 12.21 4.02 10.65
C ALA A 89 11.79 5.21 9.77
N GLY A 90 11.20 6.26 10.36
CA GLY A 90 10.85 7.48 9.65
C GLY A 90 12.05 8.24 9.08
N ALA A 91 13.15 8.33 9.82
CA ALA A 91 14.38 8.97 9.34
C ALA A 91 15.02 8.20 8.18
N LEU A 92 15.09 6.87 8.26
CA LEU A 92 15.55 6.00 7.18
C LEU A 92 14.66 6.14 5.93
N PHE A 93 13.35 6.17 6.15
CA PHE A 93 12.38 6.32 5.08
C PHE A 93 12.59 7.65 4.34
N ASN A 94 12.65 8.77 5.08
CA ASN A 94 12.86 10.09 4.48
C ASN A 94 14.25 10.19 3.83
N ARG A 95 15.29 9.57 4.40
CA ARG A 95 16.60 9.48 3.75
C ARG A 95 16.52 8.76 2.40
N ALA A 96 15.78 7.65 2.32
CA ALA A 96 15.58 6.96 1.05
C ALA A 96 14.83 7.84 0.03
N ALA A 97 13.78 8.55 0.46
CA ALA A 97 13.05 9.47 -0.39
C ALA A 97 13.95 10.60 -0.92
N ASP A 98 14.81 11.17 -0.08
CA ASP A 98 15.79 12.19 -0.48
C ASP A 98 16.79 11.65 -1.52
N ILE A 99 17.35 10.46 -1.28
CA ILE A 99 18.28 9.81 -2.22
C ILE A 99 17.58 9.52 -3.55
N PHE A 100 16.38 8.95 -3.52
CA PHE A 100 15.63 8.63 -4.74
C PHE A 100 15.25 9.88 -5.52
N GLY A 101 14.88 10.96 -4.83
CA GLY A 101 14.65 12.27 -5.44
C GLY A 101 15.87 12.75 -6.22
N ASN A 102 17.05 12.71 -5.60
CA ASN A 102 18.30 13.10 -6.25
C ASN A 102 18.64 12.22 -7.47
N ILE A 103 18.41 10.90 -7.39
CA ILE A 103 18.62 9.98 -8.52
C ILE A 103 17.75 10.39 -9.72
N VAL A 104 16.48 10.69 -9.47
CA VAL A 104 15.53 11.12 -10.51
C VAL A 104 15.96 12.45 -11.12
N GLU A 105 16.43 13.40 -10.31
CA GLU A 105 16.93 14.69 -10.80
C GLU A 105 18.19 14.55 -11.68
N LEU A 106 19.08 13.62 -11.36
CA LEU A 106 20.27 13.32 -12.18
C LEU A 106 19.87 12.74 -13.53
N GLU A 107 18.93 11.79 -13.55
CA GLU A 107 18.38 11.18 -14.77
C GLU A 107 17.67 12.21 -15.66
N GLN A 108 16.90 13.13 -15.07
CA GLN A 108 16.26 14.24 -15.81
C GLN A 108 17.28 15.18 -16.46
N LYS A 109 18.50 15.26 -15.92
CA LYS A 109 19.62 16.02 -16.51
C LYS A 109 20.43 15.20 -17.53
N GLY A 110 20.00 13.98 -17.85
CA GLY A 110 20.65 13.08 -18.80
C GLY A 110 21.81 12.26 -18.21
N ILE A 111 21.95 12.23 -16.89
CA ILE A 111 22.94 11.40 -16.20
C ILE A 111 22.30 10.06 -15.90
N HIS A 112 22.71 9.02 -16.64
CA HIS A 112 22.16 7.69 -16.43
C HIS A 112 22.64 7.07 -15.11
N ILE A 113 21.72 6.56 -14.30
CA ILE A 113 22.00 5.89 -13.02
C ILE A 113 21.70 4.40 -13.16
N ASP A 114 22.76 3.59 -13.11
CA ASP A 114 22.66 2.12 -13.14
C ASP A 114 21.92 1.61 -11.89
N PRO A 115 21.09 0.54 -11.98
CA PRO A 115 20.47 -0.09 -10.81
C PRO A 115 21.46 -0.53 -9.73
N GLU A 116 22.70 -0.89 -10.10
CA GLU A 116 23.79 -1.26 -9.18
C GLU A 116 24.59 -0.05 -8.67
N ASN A 117 24.16 1.16 -9.00
CA ASN A 117 24.77 2.38 -8.48
C ASN A 117 24.67 2.42 -6.95
N GLN A 118 25.73 2.90 -6.30
CA GLN A 118 25.80 3.01 -4.85
C GLN A 118 24.64 3.81 -4.24
N LEU A 119 24.13 4.83 -4.93
CA LEU A 119 22.95 5.59 -4.49
C LEU A 119 21.68 4.74 -4.50
N MET A 120 21.49 3.89 -5.52
CA MET A 120 20.36 2.95 -5.57
C MET A 120 20.47 1.90 -4.46
N GLN A 121 21.68 1.38 -4.22
CA GLN A 121 21.94 0.42 -3.15
C GLN A 121 21.67 1.01 -1.76
N GLU A 122 22.14 2.24 -1.50
CA GLU A 122 21.91 2.95 -0.24
C GLU A 122 20.41 3.27 -0.03
N CYS A 123 19.72 3.70 -1.08
CA CYS A 123 18.27 3.91 -1.04
C CYS A 123 17.52 2.61 -0.67
N GLY A 124 17.87 1.51 -1.33
CA GLY A 124 17.32 0.19 -1.04
C GLY A 124 17.61 -0.29 0.39
N ALA A 125 18.82 -0.05 0.89
CA ALA A 125 19.20 -0.38 2.27
C ALA A 125 18.37 0.41 3.29
N CYS A 126 18.21 1.71 3.08
CA CYS A 126 17.38 2.56 3.91
C CYS A 126 15.92 2.09 3.95
N LEU A 127 15.30 1.79 2.80
CA LEU A 127 13.92 1.29 2.73
C LEU A 127 13.76 -0.09 3.39
N LYS A 128 14.75 -0.97 3.22
CA LYS A 128 14.73 -2.31 3.83
C LYS A 128 14.80 -2.24 5.35
N GLU A 129 15.66 -1.40 5.91
CA GLU A 129 15.75 -1.21 7.35
C GLU A 129 14.51 -0.48 7.90
N ALA A 130 14.02 0.54 7.18
CA ALA A 130 12.77 1.23 7.52
C ALA A 130 11.57 0.27 7.57
N LEU A 131 11.50 -0.70 6.66
CA LEU A 131 10.47 -1.74 6.67
C LEU A 131 10.54 -2.61 7.94
N GLU A 132 11.74 -3.01 8.37
CA GLU A 132 11.90 -3.84 9.57
C GLU A 132 11.53 -3.07 10.84
N LEU A 133 12.04 -1.86 10.99
CA LEU A 133 11.75 -1.01 12.15
C LEU A 133 10.31 -0.47 12.11
N GLY A 134 9.71 -0.35 10.92
CA GLY A 134 8.32 0.04 10.70
C GLY A 134 7.31 -0.83 11.43
N LYS A 135 7.66 -2.09 11.74
CA LYS A 135 6.84 -2.99 12.58
C LYS A 135 6.62 -2.46 14.00
N GLN A 136 7.46 -1.53 14.47
CA GLN A 136 7.33 -0.89 15.78
C GLN A 136 6.36 0.28 15.77
N VAL A 137 5.94 0.74 14.59
CA VAL A 137 5.09 1.90 14.38
C VAL A 137 3.64 1.55 14.66
N ARG A 138 2.91 2.44 15.36
CA ARG A 138 1.50 2.23 15.69
C ARG A 138 0.59 3.16 14.89
N HIS A 139 -0.63 2.68 14.62
CA HIS A 139 -1.68 3.52 14.06
C HIS A 139 -2.18 4.49 15.15
N PRO A 140 -2.47 5.77 14.83
CA PRO A 140 -3.01 6.73 15.80
C PRO A 140 -4.29 6.26 16.49
N SER A 141 -5.14 5.50 15.79
CA SER A 141 -6.39 4.98 16.33
C SER A 141 -6.26 3.60 17.01
N GLY A 142 -5.07 3.01 17.06
CA GLY A 142 -4.86 1.66 17.58
C GLY A 142 -5.28 0.50 16.65
N HIS A 143 -5.67 0.78 15.41
CA HIS A 143 -5.92 -0.26 14.41
C HIS A 143 -4.61 -0.97 13.97
N GLU A 144 -4.72 -2.24 13.61
CA GLU A 144 -3.64 -3.04 13.03
C GLU A 144 -3.46 -2.73 11.52
N GLY A 145 -2.37 -3.20 10.90
CA GLY A 145 -2.13 -3.07 9.46
C GLY A 145 -1.29 -1.87 9.02
N VAL A 146 -0.63 -1.18 9.95
CA VAL A 146 0.33 -0.10 9.60
C VAL A 146 1.57 -0.69 8.92
N ASP A 147 2.03 -1.86 9.33
CA ASP A 147 3.16 -2.57 8.74
C ASP A 147 3.00 -2.79 7.23
N GLU A 148 1.78 -3.07 6.75
CA GLU A 148 1.50 -3.19 5.32
C GLU A 148 1.79 -1.88 4.56
N LEU A 149 1.42 -0.73 5.14
CA LEU A 149 1.68 0.60 4.57
C LEU A 149 3.18 0.94 4.51
N TRP A 150 3.97 0.44 5.46
CA TRP A 150 5.42 0.61 5.47
C TRP A 150 6.13 -0.27 4.43
N GLY A 151 5.48 -1.36 3.98
CA GLY A 151 6.00 -2.23 2.92
C GLY A 151 5.73 -1.75 1.49
N GLU A 152 4.69 -0.94 1.24
CA GLU A 152 4.35 -0.50 -0.13
C GLU A 152 5.48 0.27 -0.82
N PRO A 153 6.18 1.21 -0.16
CA PRO A 153 7.25 1.97 -0.79
C PRO A 153 8.44 1.10 -1.18
N PHE A 154 8.84 0.15 -0.33
CA PHE A 154 9.90 -0.80 -0.67
C PHE A 154 9.49 -1.71 -1.84
N LYS A 155 8.23 -2.15 -1.90
CA LYS A 155 7.69 -2.90 -3.04
C LYS A 155 7.76 -2.09 -4.32
N VAL A 156 7.30 -0.82 -4.30
CA VAL A 156 7.42 0.07 -5.45
C VAL A 156 8.87 0.18 -5.87
N PHE A 157 9.80 0.48 -4.95
CA PHE A 157 11.23 0.61 -5.25
C PHE A 157 11.83 -0.62 -5.94
N THR A 158 11.47 -1.83 -5.49
CA THR A 158 12.06 -3.10 -5.95
C THR A 158 11.36 -3.76 -7.14
N HIS A 159 10.10 -3.43 -7.40
CA HIS A 159 9.31 -4.01 -8.48
C HIS A 159 9.11 -3.01 -9.63
N THR A 160 8.60 -3.52 -10.76
CA THR A 160 8.07 -2.67 -11.83
C THR A 160 6.73 -2.07 -11.40
N LEU A 161 6.36 -0.93 -11.97
CA LEU A 161 5.06 -0.31 -11.74
C LEU A 161 3.94 -1.23 -12.20
N ALA A 162 4.12 -1.95 -13.32
CA ALA A 162 3.16 -2.95 -13.79
C ALA A 162 2.90 -4.05 -12.73
N SER A 163 3.96 -4.64 -12.16
CA SER A 163 3.83 -5.68 -11.13
C SER A 163 3.23 -5.15 -9.82
N TYR A 164 3.60 -3.93 -9.42
CA TYR A 164 2.99 -3.27 -8.27
C TYR A 164 1.47 -3.08 -8.46
N TYR A 165 1.04 -2.59 -9.62
CA TYR A 165 -0.39 -2.43 -9.93
C TYR A 165 -1.12 -3.76 -10.03
N GLU A 166 -0.48 -4.80 -10.57
CA GLU A 166 -1.02 -6.16 -10.54
C GLU A 166 -1.32 -6.63 -9.11
N SER A 167 -0.39 -6.42 -8.17
CA SER A 167 -0.61 -6.77 -6.77
C SER A 167 -1.83 -6.09 -6.15
N ARG A 168 -2.21 -4.90 -6.64
CA ARG A 168 -3.42 -4.19 -6.19
C ARG A 168 -4.68 -4.91 -6.63
N TYR A 169 -4.74 -5.46 -7.85
CA TYR A 169 -5.91 -6.20 -8.31
C TYR A 169 -6.13 -7.48 -7.51
N VAL A 170 -5.06 -8.16 -7.10
CA VAL A 170 -5.14 -9.30 -6.18
C VAL A 170 -5.70 -8.89 -4.82
N LYS A 171 -5.25 -7.76 -4.26
CA LYS A 171 -5.83 -7.26 -3.00
C LYS A 171 -7.30 -6.88 -3.13
N ILE A 172 -7.70 -6.29 -4.27
CA ILE A 172 -9.09 -5.93 -4.53
C ILE A 172 -9.96 -7.20 -4.66
N SER A 173 -9.51 -8.24 -5.37
CA SER A 173 -10.24 -9.51 -5.47
C SER A 173 -10.43 -10.16 -4.10
N GLN A 174 -9.38 -10.19 -3.27
CA GLN A 174 -9.44 -10.69 -1.89
C GLN A 174 -10.41 -9.87 -1.04
N THR A 175 -10.42 -8.55 -1.19
CA THR A 175 -11.35 -7.66 -0.48
C THR A 175 -12.80 -7.93 -0.90
N MET A 176 -13.07 -8.08 -2.21
CA MET A 176 -14.41 -8.43 -2.71
C MET A 176 -14.87 -9.79 -2.19
N GLN A 177 -13.97 -10.78 -2.14
CA GLN A 177 -14.26 -12.09 -1.54
C GLN A 177 -14.58 -12.01 -0.05
N ALA A 178 -13.86 -11.17 0.69
CA ALA A 178 -14.13 -10.93 2.11
C ALA A 178 -15.50 -10.27 2.31
N ILE A 179 -15.88 -9.31 1.46
CA ILE A 179 -17.21 -8.68 1.46
C ILE A 179 -18.30 -9.73 1.21
N ASP A 180 -18.16 -10.53 0.16
CA ASP A 180 -19.15 -11.56 -0.20
C ASP A 180 -19.28 -12.62 0.93
N SER A 181 -18.15 -13.06 1.48
CA SER A 181 -18.12 -14.02 2.60
C SER A 181 -18.77 -13.46 3.86
N THR A 182 -18.51 -12.18 4.18
CA THR A 182 -19.11 -11.51 5.34
C THR A 182 -20.61 -11.32 5.14
N THR A 183 -21.02 -10.94 3.94
CA THR A 183 -22.42 -10.79 3.54
C THR A 183 -23.21 -12.07 3.75
N GLU A 184 -22.72 -13.20 3.25
CA GLU A 184 -23.39 -14.49 3.42
C GLU A 184 -23.45 -14.91 4.90
N ARG A 185 -22.40 -14.64 5.68
CA ARG A 185 -22.42 -14.90 7.14
C ARG A 185 -23.46 -14.06 7.86
N MET A 186 -23.58 -12.77 7.52
CA MET A 186 -24.58 -11.87 8.11
C MET A 186 -26.00 -12.33 7.77
N ILE A 187 -26.26 -12.63 6.50
CA ILE A 187 -27.57 -13.12 6.03
C ILE A 187 -27.95 -14.42 6.75
N ASN A 188 -27.04 -15.38 6.81
CA ASN A 188 -27.27 -16.66 7.48
C ASN A 188 -27.53 -16.52 8.99
N SER A 189 -26.93 -15.51 9.63
CA SER A 189 -27.13 -15.23 11.05
C SER A 189 -28.46 -14.54 11.31
N PHE A 190 -28.77 -13.47 10.56
CA PHE A 190 -29.96 -12.66 10.79
C PHE A 190 -31.25 -13.29 10.30
N ASN A 191 -31.21 -14.10 9.22
CA ASN A 191 -32.42 -14.77 8.71
C ASN A 191 -33.05 -15.75 9.71
N ARG A 192 -32.28 -16.20 10.71
CA ARG A 192 -32.78 -17.06 11.80
C ARG A 192 -33.60 -16.29 12.83
N ILE A 193 -33.54 -14.96 12.82
CA ILE A 193 -34.18 -14.08 13.81
C ILE A 193 -35.39 -13.41 13.15
N ARG A 194 -36.59 -13.73 13.65
CA ARG A 194 -37.86 -13.23 13.08
C ARG A 194 -37.92 -11.70 12.96
N ALA A 195 -37.32 -10.97 13.90
CA ALA A 195 -37.30 -9.51 13.91
C ALA A 195 -36.52 -8.89 12.73
N PHE A 196 -35.63 -9.64 12.09
CA PHE A 196 -34.81 -9.18 10.96
C PHE A 196 -35.26 -9.74 9.60
N ARG A 197 -36.52 -10.20 9.48
CA ARG A 197 -37.05 -10.71 8.20
C ARG A 197 -36.92 -9.66 7.10
N GLY A 198 -36.30 -10.02 5.97
CA GLY A 198 -36.10 -9.16 4.81
C GLY A 198 -34.84 -8.28 4.87
N ILE A 199 -34.03 -8.38 5.94
CA ILE A 199 -32.77 -7.63 6.04
C ILE A 199 -31.74 -8.04 4.98
N ASP A 200 -31.87 -9.25 4.43
CA ASP A 200 -30.99 -9.80 3.40
C ASP A 200 -30.90 -8.91 2.16
N THR A 201 -32.01 -8.29 1.76
CA THR A 201 -32.02 -7.36 0.61
C THR A 201 -31.12 -6.16 0.89
N MET A 202 -31.23 -5.56 2.08
CA MET A 202 -30.41 -4.41 2.48
C MET A 202 -28.93 -4.80 2.59
N ILE A 203 -28.62 -5.96 3.19
CA ILE A 203 -27.24 -6.44 3.30
C ILE A 203 -26.64 -6.65 1.90
N ARG A 204 -27.36 -7.27 0.97
CA ARG A 204 -26.89 -7.48 -0.41
C ARG A 204 -26.67 -6.16 -1.16
N GLN A 205 -27.53 -5.16 -0.95
CA GLN A 205 -27.34 -3.83 -1.52
C GLN A 205 -26.07 -3.15 -0.99
N TYR A 206 -25.85 -3.19 0.33
CA TYR A 206 -24.61 -2.67 0.93
C TYR A 206 -23.38 -3.41 0.44
N ALA A 207 -23.45 -4.74 0.30
CA ALA A 207 -22.35 -5.53 -0.25
C ALA A 207 -22.01 -5.14 -1.70
N SER A 208 -23.04 -4.92 -2.53
CA SER A 208 -22.86 -4.45 -3.90
C SER A 208 -22.16 -3.09 -3.94
N ALA A 209 -22.62 -2.13 -3.11
CA ALA A 209 -21.99 -0.82 -3.01
C ALA A 209 -20.55 -0.91 -2.49
N ALA A 210 -20.30 -1.71 -1.45
CA ALA A 210 -18.96 -1.91 -0.91
C ALA A 210 -17.99 -2.51 -1.94
N ARG A 211 -18.47 -3.43 -2.79
CA ARG A 211 -17.67 -3.98 -3.89
C ARG A 211 -17.31 -2.92 -4.93
N GLU A 212 -18.27 -2.08 -5.29
CA GLU A 212 -18.02 -0.97 -6.22
C GLU A 212 -16.97 -0.01 -5.64
N GLU A 213 -17.12 0.41 -4.38
CA GLU A 213 -16.15 1.29 -3.70
C GLU A 213 -14.73 0.72 -3.66
N CYS A 214 -14.56 -0.60 -3.51
CA CYS A 214 -13.23 -1.22 -3.42
C CYS A 214 -12.38 -1.09 -4.70
N GLU A 215 -13.02 -0.84 -5.85
CA GLU A 215 -12.33 -0.71 -7.15
C GLU A 215 -12.28 0.73 -7.67
N LEU A 216 -12.80 1.72 -6.92
CA LEU A 216 -12.78 3.12 -7.33
C LEU A 216 -11.48 3.83 -6.92
N MET A 217 -11.03 4.74 -7.78
CA MET A 217 -10.01 5.73 -7.47
C MET A 217 -10.67 7.05 -7.06
N LYS A 218 -9.99 7.87 -6.23
CA LYS A 218 -10.49 9.20 -5.82
C LYS A 218 -10.80 10.15 -6.99
N SER A 219 -10.23 9.89 -8.16
CA SER A 219 -10.45 10.66 -9.38
C SER A 219 -11.65 10.19 -10.19
N ASP A 220 -12.30 9.10 -9.79
CA ASP A 220 -13.51 8.64 -10.45
C ASP A 220 -14.70 9.55 -10.12
N PRO A 221 -15.60 9.80 -11.09
CA PRO A 221 -16.81 10.60 -10.89
C PRO A 221 -17.82 9.98 -9.93
#